data_AF-A0A8X6KHU9-F1
#
_entry.id   AF-A0A8X6KHU9-F1
#
_cell.length_a   1.000
_cell.length_b   1.000
_cell.length_c   1.000
_cell.angle_alpha   90.00
_cell.angle_beta   90.00
_cell.angle_gamma   90.00
#
_symmetry.space_group_name_H-M   'P 1'
#
loop_
_entity.id
_entity.type
_entity.pdbx_description
1 polymer ?
#
loop_
_entity_poly.entity_id
_entity_poly.type
_entity_poly.pdbx_seq_one_letter_code
_entity_poly.pdbx_strand_id
1 'polypeptide(L)'
;GLGIRDDPVVHERDQAMEIFKETVEFENGRYIVQLPFRKSYNELSDNYSLAKQRFQGLWRRFGHDSELYQQYREIILDYSEQGIIEEVKTETTDNELKRPVYYLPHQA
;
A
#
# COMPACT_ATOMS: atom_id res chain seq x y z
N GLY A 1 2.99 -22.17 0.54
CA GLY A 1 2.97 -20.83 1.16
C GLY A 1 4.33 -20.22 0.99
N LEU A 2 4.41 -19.02 0.43
CA LEU A 2 5.66 -18.26 0.37
C LEU A 2 5.94 -17.71 1.77
N GLY A 3 6.66 -18.50 2.57
CA GLY A 3 7.16 -18.09 3.87
C GLY A 3 8.33 -17.13 3.69
N ILE A 4 8.33 -16.07 4.49
CA ILE A 4 9.48 -15.18 4.65
C ILE A 4 10.64 -16.04 5.17
N ARG A 5 11.70 -16.15 4.37
CA ARG A 5 12.96 -16.76 4.78
C ARG A 5 13.78 -15.69 5.50
N ASP A 6 14.34 -16.04 6.64
CA ASP A 6 15.23 -15.15 7.39
C ASP A 6 16.59 -14.96 6.67
N ASP A 7 17.07 -13.71 6.79
CA ASP A 7 18.37 -13.08 6.45
C ASP A 7 18.67 -12.61 5.01
N PRO A 8 18.98 -11.29 4.83
CA PRO A 8 20.05 -10.56 5.51
C PRO A 8 19.57 -9.26 6.20
N VAL A 9 19.22 -9.33 7.49
CA VAL A 9 18.52 -8.24 8.19
C VAL A 9 19.42 -7.05 8.57
N VAL A 10 20.75 -7.19 8.55
CA VAL A 10 21.67 -6.16 9.07
C VAL A 10 21.82 -4.99 8.10
N HIS A 11 21.98 -5.24 6.79
CA HIS A 11 22.29 -4.17 5.82
C HIS A 11 21.06 -3.32 5.43
N GLU A 12 19.86 -3.90 5.50
CA GLU A 12 18.62 -3.21 5.13
C GLU A 12 18.12 -2.26 6.24
N ARG A 13 18.31 -2.65 7.51
CA ARG A 13 17.99 -1.79 8.67
C ARG A 13 18.82 -0.51 8.65
N ASP A 14 20.09 -0.62 8.29
CA ASP A 14 20.99 0.53 8.17
C ASP A 14 20.50 1.50 7.08
N GLN A 15 20.09 0.99 5.91
CA GLN A 15 19.56 1.84 4.83
C GLN A 15 18.24 2.51 5.17
N ALA A 16 17.30 1.79 5.80
CA ALA A 16 16.02 2.37 6.21
C ALA A 16 16.21 3.46 7.28
N MET A 17 17.15 3.24 8.20
CA MET A 17 17.51 4.22 9.22
C MET A 17 18.16 5.47 8.62
N GLU A 18 19.02 5.33 7.62
CA GLU A 18 19.60 6.49 6.94
C GLU A 18 18.55 7.29 6.17
N ILE A 19 17.65 6.64 5.41
CA ILE A 19 16.54 7.35 4.74
C ILE A 19 15.67 8.09 5.76
N PHE A 20 15.37 7.47 6.89
CA PHE A 20 14.60 8.14 7.95
C PHE A 20 15.31 9.38 8.47
N LYS A 21 16.62 9.29 8.80
CA LYS A 21 17.39 10.46 9.29
C LYS A 21 17.50 11.56 8.24
N GLU A 22 17.63 11.21 6.97
CA GLU A 22 17.76 12.17 5.87
C GLU A 22 16.45 12.86 5.51
N THR A 23 15.31 12.18 5.70
CA THR A 23 14.00 12.65 5.19
C THR A 23 13.03 13.05 6.29
N VAL A 24 13.41 12.93 7.56
CA VAL A 24 12.59 13.37 8.67
C VAL A 24 12.59 14.89 8.77
N GLU A 25 11.43 15.48 8.54
CA GLU A 25 11.19 16.91 8.64
C GLU A 25 10.08 17.17 9.67
N PHE A 26 10.12 18.31 10.34
CA PHE A 26 9.08 18.72 11.28
C PHE A 26 8.34 19.92 10.72
N GLU A 27 7.12 19.71 10.24
CA GLU A 27 6.27 20.72 9.64
C GLU A 27 4.88 20.72 10.28
N ASN A 28 4.33 21.91 10.53
CA ASN A 28 2.97 22.09 11.07
C ASN A 28 2.65 21.24 12.32
N GLY A 29 3.64 21.03 13.19
CA GLY A 29 3.47 20.27 14.44
C GLY A 29 3.52 18.75 14.27
N ARG A 30 3.91 18.24 13.10
CA ARG A 30 4.02 16.80 12.81
C ARG A 30 5.37 16.46 12.18
N TYR A 31 5.82 15.24 12.40
CA TYR A 31 6.96 14.70 11.65
C TYR A 31 6.48 14.14 10.32
N ILE A 32 7.12 14.57 9.24
CA ILE A 32 6.95 14.05 7.89
C ILE A 32 8.22 13.25 7.56
N VAL A 33 8.05 12.03 7.09
CA VAL A 33 9.17 11.13 6.74
C VAL A 33 8.90 10.49 5.40
N GLN A 34 9.95 10.28 4.61
CA GLN A 34 9.81 9.47 3.40
C GLN A 34 9.74 7.99 3.79
N LEU A 35 8.85 7.24 3.15
CA LEU A 35 8.82 5.79 3.29
C LEU A 35 10.12 5.19 2.73
N PRO A 36 10.89 4.41 3.52
CA PRO A 36 12.17 3.85 3.10
C PRO A 36 11.95 2.64 2.19
N PHE A 37 11.46 2.88 0.98
CA PHE A 37 11.25 1.84 -0.01
C PHE A 37 12.59 1.21 -0.43
N ARG A 38 12.60 -0.11 -0.60
CA ARG A 38 13.76 -0.83 -1.16
C ARG A 38 14.01 -0.34 -2.59
N LYS A 39 15.28 -0.11 -2.94
CA LYS A 39 15.67 0.37 -4.29
C LYS A 39 15.41 -0.66 -5.39
N SER A 40 15.33 -1.96 -5.06
CA SER A 40 14.95 -3.02 -5.99
C SER A 40 13.42 -3.16 -6.04
N TYR A 41 12.77 -2.49 -7.00
CA TYR A 41 11.36 -2.72 -7.33
C TYR A 41 11.19 -3.77 -8.46
N ASN A 42 12.29 -4.20 -9.09
CA ASN A 42 12.30 -5.09 -10.25
C ASN A 42 11.89 -6.54 -9.91
N GLU A 43 11.65 -6.85 -8.64
CA GLU A 43 11.39 -8.21 -8.16
C GLU A 43 9.92 -8.46 -7.76
N LEU A 44 9.06 -7.43 -7.79
CA LEU A 44 7.64 -7.61 -7.45
C LEU A 44 6.85 -8.11 -8.66
N SER A 45 6.46 -9.38 -8.61
CA SER A 45 5.49 -9.97 -9.56
C SER A 45 4.13 -9.30 -9.44
N ASP A 46 3.40 -9.18 -10.56
CA ASP A 46 1.99 -8.74 -10.54
C ASP A 46 1.15 -9.57 -9.56
N ASN A 47 0.41 -8.88 -8.70
CA ASN A 47 -0.48 -9.49 -7.70
C ASN A 47 -1.95 -9.15 -7.92
N TYR A 48 -2.34 -8.54 -9.05
CA TYR A 48 -3.70 -8.10 -9.32
C TYR A 48 -4.73 -9.22 -9.15
N SER A 49 -4.45 -10.39 -9.72
CA SER A 49 -5.39 -11.53 -9.66
C SER A 49 -5.67 -11.95 -8.21
N LEU A 50 -4.65 -11.97 -7.35
CA LEU A 50 -4.79 -12.28 -5.93
C LEU A 50 -5.54 -11.17 -5.18
N ALA A 51 -5.22 -9.92 -5.44
CA ALA A 51 -5.89 -8.77 -4.85
C ALA A 51 -7.38 -8.75 -5.20
N LYS A 52 -7.72 -8.99 -6.48
CA LYS A 52 -9.10 -9.09 -6.95
C LYS A 52 -9.87 -10.22 -6.28
N GLN A 53 -9.26 -11.39 -6.12
CA GLN A 53 -9.90 -12.52 -5.43
C GLN A 53 -10.20 -12.18 -3.96
N ARG A 54 -9.25 -11.55 -3.26
CA ARG A 54 -9.43 -11.09 -1.88
C ARG A 54 -10.55 -10.04 -1.77
N PHE A 55 -10.55 -9.06 -2.68
CA PHE A 55 -11.60 -8.05 -2.75
C PHE A 55 -12.99 -8.67 -2.96
N GLN A 56 -13.13 -9.64 -3.86
CA GLN A 56 -14.40 -10.36 -4.03
C GLN A 56 -14.85 -11.08 -2.76
N GLY A 57 -13.91 -11.65 -2.00
CA GLY A 57 -14.19 -12.24 -0.68
C GLY A 57 -14.72 -11.22 0.31
N LEU A 58 -14.05 -10.07 0.41
CA LEU A 58 -14.48 -8.95 1.25
C LEU A 58 -15.87 -8.42 0.83
N TRP A 59 -16.10 -8.27 -0.47
CA TRP A 59 -17.38 -7.81 -1.00
C TRP A 59 -18.55 -8.73 -0.63
N ARG A 60 -18.33 -10.05 -0.62
CA ARG A 60 -19.35 -10.99 -0.11
C ARG A 60 -19.62 -10.79 1.37
N ARG A 61 -18.59 -10.55 2.19
CA ARG A 61 -18.75 -10.28 3.63
C ARG A 61 -19.59 -9.02 3.88
N PHE A 62 -19.37 -7.96 3.11
CA PHE A 62 -20.19 -6.74 3.19
C PHE A 62 -21.68 -6.98 2.96
N GLY A 63 -22.04 -7.94 2.10
CA GLY A 63 -23.43 -8.31 1.88
C GLY A 63 -24.11 -8.96 3.08
N HIS A 64 -23.33 -9.54 4.01
CA HIS A 64 -23.83 -10.17 5.23
C HIS A 64 -23.65 -9.32 6.49
N ASP A 65 -22.78 -8.31 6.43
CA ASP A 65 -22.41 -7.45 7.55
C ASP A 65 -22.43 -5.98 7.11
N SER A 66 -23.55 -5.31 7.34
CA SER A 66 -23.76 -3.92 6.94
C SER A 66 -22.94 -2.93 7.79
N GLU A 67 -22.63 -3.28 9.04
CA GLU A 67 -21.79 -2.45 9.91
C GLU A 67 -20.36 -2.44 9.39
N LEU A 68 -19.81 -3.61 9.05
CA LEU A 68 -18.49 -3.73 8.44
C LEU A 68 -18.40 -2.95 7.13
N TYR A 69 -19.43 -3.03 6.27
CA TYR A 69 -19.48 -2.26 5.03
C TYR A 69 -19.42 -0.75 5.30
N GLN A 70 -20.21 -0.27 6.26
CA GLN A 70 -20.28 1.15 6.60
C GLN A 70 -18.93 1.67 7.12
N GLN A 71 -18.27 0.94 8.02
CA GLN A 71 -16.94 1.31 8.54
C GLN A 71 -15.90 1.42 7.42
N TYR A 72 -15.88 0.46 6.50
CA TYR A 72 -14.98 0.49 5.34
C TYR A 72 -15.26 1.69 4.43
N ARG A 73 -16.54 1.98 4.18
CA ARG A 73 -16.95 3.11 3.35
C ARG A 73 -16.51 4.43 3.97
N GLU A 74 -16.68 4.60 5.28
CA GLU A 74 -16.28 5.81 5.99
C GLU A 74 -14.77 6.05 5.93
N ILE A 75 -13.96 5.02 6.16
CA ILE A 75 -12.49 5.11 6.09
C ILE A 75 -12.01 5.48 4.68
N ILE A 76 -12.58 4.85 3.64
CA ILE A 76 -12.19 5.14 2.25
C ILE A 76 -12.54 6.59 1.88
N LEU A 77 -13.70 7.08 2.31
CA LEU A 77 -14.11 8.47 2.07
C LEU A 77 -13.20 9.46 2.80
N ASP A 78 -12.94 9.22 4.08
CA ASP A 78 -12.05 10.05 4.91
C ASP A 78 -10.64 10.13 4.32
N TYR A 79 -10.09 8.99 3.87
CA TYR A 79 -8.77 8.97 3.22
C TYR A 79 -8.75 9.71 1.88
N SER A 80 -9.86 9.65 1.13
CA SER A 80 -10.01 10.40 -0.12
C SER A 80 -10.08 11.91 0.14
N GLU A 81 -10.88 12.34 1.13
CA GLU A 81 -11.02 13.75 1.53
C GLU A 81 -9.72 14.35 2.07
N GLN A 82 -8.93 13.54 2.79
CA GLN A 82 -7.61 13.93 3.28
C GLN A 82 -6.52 13.90 2.19
N GLY A 83 -6.82 13.43 0.97
CA GLY A 83 -5.84 13.28 -0.10
C GLY A 83 -4.81 12.18 0.14
N ILE A 84 -5.11 11.22 1.02
CA ILE A 84 -4.26 10.05 1.31
C ILE A 84 -4.38 9.03 0.17
N ILE A 85 -5.58 8.88 -0.39
CA ILE A 85 -5.85 8.04 -1.56
C ILE A 85 -6.54 8.86 -2.65
N GLU A 86 -6.40 8.44 -3.90
CA GLU A 86 -7.06 9.05 -5.05
C GLU A 86 -7.64 7.98 -5.99
N GLU A 87 -8.66 8.35 -6.75
CA GLU A 87 -9.20 7.48 -7.79
C GLU A 87 -8.23 7.44 -8.98
N VAL A 88 -7.86 6.23 -9.39
CA VAL A 88 -6.97 6.02 -10.54
C VAL A 88 -7.75 6.31 -11.83
N LYS A 89 -7.23 7.21 -12.67
CA LYS A 89 -7.84 7.56 -13.95
C LYS A 89 -7.83 6.35 -14.90
N THR A 90 -8.96 6.09 -15.56
CA THR A 90 -9.15 4.94 -16.45
C THR A 90 -8.27 4.94 -17.70
N GLU A 91 -7.70 6.10 -18.06
CA GLU A 91 -6.77 6.25 -19.18
C GLU A 91 -5.35 5.76 -18.83
N THR A 92 -5.04 5.65 -17.54
CA THR A 92 -3.77 5.17 -17.01
C THR A 92 -3.65 3.66 -17.21
N THR A 93 -3.32 3.24 -18.43
CA THR A 93 -2.96 1.85 -18.72
C THR A 93 -1.61 1.50 -18.09
N ASP A 94 -1.37 0.21 -17.81
CA ASP A 94 -0.06 -0.29 -17.35
C ASP A 94 1.11 0.16 -18.25
N ASN A 95 0.83 0.55 -19.50
CA ASN A 95 1.82 1.09 -20.43
C ASN A 95 2.16 2.57 -20.19
N GLU A 96 1.27 3.37 -19.60
CA GLU A 96 1.55 4.77 -19.23
C GLU A 96 2.34 4.86 -17.93
N LEU A 97 2.06 3.95 -16.99
CA LEU A 97 2.86 3.75 -15.79
C LEU A 97 4.14 3.00 -16.19
N LYS A 98 5.23 3.72 -16.46
CA LYS A 98 6.57 3.13 -16.73
C LYS A 98 7.15 2.35 -15.53
N ARG A 99 6.32 1.90 -14.58
CA ARG A 99 6.67 1.30 -13.29
C ARG A 99 5.73 0.12 -13.01
N PRO A 100 6.23 -0.95 -12.38
CA PRO A 100 5.38 -2.08 -11.99
C PRO A 100 4.28 -1.62 -11.03
N VAL A 101 3.03 -2.00 -11.34
CA VAL A 101 1.87 -1.77 -10.47
C VAL A 101 1.76 -2.92 -9.48
N TYR A 102 1.57 -2.59 -8.20
CA TYR A 102 1.36 -3.57 -7.15
C TYR A 102 0.19 -3.14 -6.27
N TYR A 103 -0.74 -4.05 -6.05
CA TYR A 103 -1.95 -3.80 -5.28
C TYR A 103 -1.67 -4.06 -3.80
N LEU A 104 -2.02 -3.13 -2.93
CA LEU A 104 -1.76 -3.30 -1.50
C LEU A 104 -2.48 -4.55 -0.97
N PRO A 105 -1.77 -5.48 -0.30
CA PRO A 105 -2.38 -6.65 0.28
C PRO A 105 -3.29 -6.21 1.43
N HIS A 106 -4.59 -6.19 1.17
CA HIS A 106 -5.58 -5.94 2.21
C HIS A 106 -5.80 -7.22 3.01
N GLN A 107 -5.61 -7.14 4.33
CA GLN A 107 -5.88 -8.24 5.26
C GLN A 107 -6.80 -7.69 6.36
N ALA A 108 -8.00 -8.25 6.46
CA ALA A 108 -9.08 -7.84 7.36
C ALA A 108 -9.52 -9.00 8.24
#